data_AF-A0A6M6A706-F1
#
_entry.id   AF-A0A6M6A706-F1
#
_cell.length_a   1.000
_cell.length_b   1.000
_cell.length_c   1.000
_cell.angle_alpha   90.00
_cell.angle_beta   90.00
_cell.angle_gamma   90.00
#
_symmetry.space_group_name_H-M   'P 1'
#
loop_
_entity.id
_entity.type
_entity.pdbx_description
1 polymer ?
#
loop_
_entity_poly.entity_id
_entity_poly.type
_entity_poly.pdbx_seq_one_letter_code
_entity_poly.pdbx_strand_id
1 'polypeptide(L)'
;MKDQITHLPDNADRSVAKQKFKITNGPTYNKALINRGSITFWLDDEAIQAWYESATPSSRGRPQRYSDLAITTVLVIKRVFRLTLRAAQGFIDSIFSLMNVPLRCPDYWPGEYADRNRAVANQRMTGSNARWKWTTDYNRRSIAETAMYRVKQLFGGSLTLRDYDGQVAEAMALVRALNKMTKAGMPESVRIA
;
A
#
# COMPACT_ATOMS: atom_id res chain seq x y z
N MET A 1 65.28 26.29 -58.28
CA MET A 1 64.11 26.58 -57.42
C MET A 1 62.87 26.62 -58.29
N LYS A 2 62.03 25.60 -58.22
CA LYS A 2 60.64 25.60 -58.71
C LYS A 2 59.84 24.74 -57.73
N ASP A 3 58.93 25.40 -57.02
CA ASP A 3 58.04 24.84 -56.01
C ASP A 3 57.00 23.93 -56.65
N GLN A 4 56.79 22.74 -56.07
CA GLN A 4 55.70 21.83 -56.44
C GLN A 4 54.44 22.20 -55.65
N ILE A 5 53.37 22.48 -56.40
CA ILE A 5 52.01 22.71 -55.91
C ILE A 5 51.47 21.41 -55.32
N THR A 6 50.98 21.48 -54.08
CA THR A 6 50.35 20.40 -53.32
C THR A 6 48.98 20.04 -53.88
N HIS A 7 48.81 18.82 -54.37
CA HIS A 7 47.48 18.19 -54.48
C HIS A 7 47.19 17.44 -53.17
N LEU A 8 46.11 17.80 -52.47
CA LEU A 8 45.59 17.01 -51.34
C LEU A 8 45.07 15.66 -51.88
N PRO A 9 45.37 14.52 -51.24
CA PRO A 9 44.84 13.25 -51.70
C PRO A 9 43.36 13.13 -51.33
N ASP A 10 42.60 12.78 -52.36
CA ASP A 10 41.19 12.42 -52.34
C ASP A 10 40.96 11.26 -51.37
N ASN A 11 40.22 11.51 -50.29
CA ASN A 11 39.91 10.53 -49.24
C ASN A 11 38.41 10.20 -49.20
N ALA A 12 37.77 10.18 -50.37
CA ALA A 12 36.46 9.59 -50.56
C ALA A 12 36.61 8.13 -51.05
N ASP A 13 35.82 7.22 -50.48
CA ASP A 13 35.66 5.81 -50.87
C ASP A 13 36.77 4.80 -50.55
N ARG A 14 37.10 4.62 -49.27
CA ARG A 14 37.61 3.33 -48.77
C ARG A 14 36.60 2.65 -47.84
N SER A 15 35.64 1.91 -48.40
CA SER A 15 34.86 0.97 -47.61
C SER A 15 35.78 -0.16 -47.12
N VAL A 16 36.10 -0.17 -45.84
CA VAL A 16 36.95 -1.22 -45.24
C VAL A 16 36.19 -2.55 -45.28
N ALA A 17 36.76 -3.55 -45.95
CA ALA A 17 36.18 -4.89 -46.02
C ALA A 17 36.04 -5.49 -44.60
N LYS A 18 34.83 -5.93 -44.23
CA LYS A 18 34.59 -6.54 -42.92
C LYS A 18 35.36 -7.86 -42.80
N GLN A 19 36.25 -7.95 -41.81
CA GLN A 19 36.92 -9.20 -41.47
C GLN A 19 35.90 -10.28 -41.09
N LYS A 20 36.04 -11.48 -41.67
CA LYS A 20 35.24 -12.65 -41.33
C LYS A 20 35.95 -13.41 -40.19
N PHE A 21 35.30 -13.50 -39.05
CA PHE A 21 35.80 -14.24 -37.88
C PHE A 21 35.12 -15.60 -37.77
N LYS A 22 35.87 -16.62 -37.31
CA LYS A 22 35.35 -17.96 -37.00
C LYS A 22 35.22 -18.11 -35.48
N ILE A 23 34.01 -18.41 -35.00
CA ILE A 23 33.75 -18.62 -33.56
C ILE A 23 34.31 -20.00 -33.17
N THR A 24 35.34 -20.02 -32.35
CA THR A 24 36.02 -21.24 -31.87
C THR A 24 35.54 -21.74 -30.51
N ASN A 25 34.91 -20.88 -29.71
CA ASN A 25 34.49 -21.18 -28.34
C ASN A 25 32.97 -21.40 -28.17
N GLY A 26 32.23 -21.67 -29.26
CA GLY A 26 30.77 -21.72 -29.28
C GLY A 26 30.12 -22.52 -28.14
N PRO A 27 30.58 -23.75 -27.82
CA PRO A 27 30.04 -24.53 -26.71
C PRO A 27 30.22 -23.86 -25.34
N THR A 28 31.41 -23.31 -25.07
CA THR A 28 31.75 -22.64 -23.81
C THR A 28 31.01 -21.31 -23.67
N TYR A 29 30.90 -20.56 -24.77
CA TYR A 29 30.12 -19.32 -24.86
C TYR A 29 28.63 -19.58 -24.61
N ASN A 30 28.05 -20.61 -25.23
CA ASN A 30 26.66 -20.99 -25.03
C ASN A 30 26.38 -21.41 -23.58
N LYS A 31 27.30 -22.17 -22.96
CA LYS A 31 27.20 -22.53 -21.54
C LYS A 31 27.25 -21.29 -20.65
N ALA A 32 28.10 -20.31 -20.94
CA ALA A 32 28.13 -19.03 -20.24
C ALA A 32 26.84 -18.22 -20.43
N LEU A 33 26.24 -18.25 -21.63
CA LEU A 33 24.95 -17.61 -21.90
C LEU A 33 23.78 -18.29 -21.17
N ILE A 34 23.78 -19.61 -21.05
CA ILE A 34 22.78 -20.36 -20.27
C ILE A 34 22.94 -20.00 -18.78
N ASN A 35 24.18 -20.02 -18.28
CA ASN A 35 24.49 -19.67 -16.89
C ASN A 35 24.14 -18.22 -16.56
N ARG A 36 24.19 -17.29 -17.53
CA ARG A 36 23.76 -15.89 -17.33
C ARG A 36 22.27 -15.77 -16.98
N GLY A 37 21.45 -16.75 -17.39
CA GLY A 37 20.04 -16.82 -17.08
C GLY A 37 19.72 -17.59 -15.79
N SER A 38 20.74 -18.17 -15.14
CA SER A 38 20.57 -18.88 -13.87
C SER A 38 20.38 -17.85 -12.75
N ILE A 39 19.14 -17.69 -12.31
CA ILE A 39 18.80 -16.82 -11.18
C ILE A 39 18.86 -17.68 -9.92
N THR A 40 20.04 -17.79 -9.32
CA THR A 40 20.19 -18.39 -7.99
C THR A 40 19.83 -17.33 -6.95
N PHE A 41 18.68 -17.48 -6.29
CA PHE A 41 18.28 -16.60 -5.19
C PHE A 41 19.07 -16.97 -3.93
N TRP A 42 19.91 -16.05 -3.46
CA TRP A 42 20.51 -16.12 -2.14
C TRP A 42 19.78 -15.12 -1.24
N LEU A 43 19.26 -15.60 -0.11
CA LEU A 43 18.72 -14.77 0.96
C LEU A 43 19.77 -14.77 2.06
N ASP A 44 20.21 -13.57 2.43
CA ASP A 44 21.17 -13.35 3.51
C ASP A 44 20.56 -13.73 4.86
N ASP A 45 21.34 -14.30 5.78
CA ASP A 45 20.83 -14.74 7.09
C ASP A 45 20.31 -13.53 7.89
N GLU A 46 20.98 -12.38 7.78
CA GLU A 46 20.56 -11.10 8.34
C GLU A 46 19.21 -10.65 7.78
N ALA A 47 18.97 -10.85 6.48
CA ALA A 47 17.70 -10.50 5.84
C ALA A 47 16.56 -11.44 6.28
N ILE A 48 16.86 -12.72 6.55
CA ILE A 48 15.90 -13.67 7.12
C ILE A 48 15.51 -13.23 8.53
N GLN A 49 16.47 -12.83 9.38
CA GLN A 49 16.20 -12.36 10.73
C GLN A 49 15.46 -11.02 10.75
N ALA A 50 15.77 -10.12 9.83
CA ALA A 50 15.16 -8.79 9.73
C ALA A 50 13.84 -8.77 8.92
N TRP A 51 13.29 -9.94 8.54
CA TRP A 51 12.12 -10.01 7.67
C TRP A 51 10.83 -9.48 8.34
N TYR A 52 10.68 -9.75 9.64
CA TYR A 52 9.55 -9.29 10.44
C TYR A 52 9.97 -8.10 11.31
N GLU A 53 9.01 -7.20 11.55
CA GLU A 53 9.24 -6.08 12.46
C GLU A 53 9.33 -6.59 13.91
N SER A 54 10.33 -6.11 14.64
CA SER A 54 10.55 -6.48 16.05
C SER A 54 9.95 -5.47 17.04
N ALA A 55 9.61 -4.27 16.55
CA ALA A 55 9.03 -3.21 17.37
C ALA A 55 7.56 -3.49 17.72
N THR A 56 7.19 -3.24 18.98
CA THR A 56 5.78 -3.20 19.39
C THR A 56 5.10 -2.01 18.71
N PRO A 57 3.85 -2.14 18.21
CA PRO A 57 3.18 -1.06 17.50
C PRO A 57 3.07 0.19 18.39
N SER A 58 3.77 1.26 18.04
CA SER A 58 3.76 2.51 18.82
C SER A 58 2.46 3.31 18.64
N SER A 59 1.62 2.94 17.66
CA SER A 59 0.45 3.71 17.25
C SER A 59 -0.74 2.83 16.87
N ARG A 60 -1.94 3.26 17.28
CA ARG A 60 -3.21 2.59 17.02
C ARG A 60 -3.56 2.70 15.52
N GLY A 61 -3.54 1.58 14.80
CA GLY A 61 -4.01 1.48 13.40
C GLY A 61 -2.98 1.01 12.35
N ARG A 62 -1.73 0.73 12.73
CA ARG A 62 -0.73 0.13 11.83
C ARG A 62 -0.22 -1.19 12.41
N PRO A 63 -0.73 -2.36 11.97
CA PRO A 63 -0.02 -3.61 12.21
C PRO A 63 1.25 -3.63 11.36
N GLN A 64 2.37 -3.28 11.97
CA GLN A 64 3.66 -3.33 11.31
C GLN A 64 4.19 -4.77 11.44
N ARG A 65 3.65 -5.70 10.63
CA ARG A 65 4.05 -7.12 10.70
C ARG A 65 5.37 -7.37 9.98
N TYR A 66 5.56 -6.71 8.84
CA TYR A 66 6.73 -6.85 7.98
C TYR A 66 7.62 -5.62 8.09
N SER A 67 8.93 -5.82 8.02
CA SER A 67 9.90 -4.72 7.98
C SER A 67 9.88 -3.99 6.63
N ASP A 68 10.41 -2.76 6.60
CA ASP A 68 10.58 -2.00 5.37
C ASP A 68 11.51 -2.72 4.37
N LEU A 69 12.48 -3.51 4.88
CA LEU A 69 13.34 -4.38 4.07
C LEU A 69 12.51 -5.42 3.32
N ALA A 70 11.63 -6.14 4.01
CA ALA A 70 10.78 -7.16 3.40
C ALA A 70 9.85 -6.56 2.34
N ILE A 71 9.20 -5.43 2.65
CA ILE A 71 8.30 -4.73 1.71
C ILE A 71 9.08 -4.26 0.48
N THR A 72 10.23 -3.62 0.66
CA THR A 72 11.06 -3.10 -0.43
C THR A 72 11.54 -4.24 -1.32
N THR A 73 12.01 -5.34 -0.73
CA THR A 73 12.49 -6.52 -1.46
C THR A 73 11.41 -7.09 -2.38
N VAL A 74 10.20 -7.27 -1.86
CA VAL A 74 9.05 -7.76 -2.66
C VAL A 74 8.69 -6.78 -3.77
N LEU A 75 8.69 -5.47 -3.49
CA LEU A 75 8.38 -4.45 -4.50
C LEU A 75 9.44 -4.37 -5.60
N VAL A 76 10.72 -4.55 -5.26
CA VAL A 76 11.81 -4.64 -6.23
C VAL A 76 11.64 -5.86 -7.13
N ILE A 77 11.41 -7.04 -6.55
CA ILE A 77 11.19 -8.28 -7.32
C ILE A 77 9.95 -8.12 -8.22
N LYS A 78 8.84 -7.60 -7.67
CA LYS A 78 7.66 -7.26 -8.47
C LYS A 78 8.00 -6.34 -9.65
N ARG A 79 8.83 -5.33 -9.44
CA ARG A 79 9.21 -4.35 -10.48
C ARG A 79 10.10 -4.97 -11.54
N VAL A 80 11.11 -5.74 -11.16
CA VAL A 80 12.07 -6.41 -12.06
C VAL A 80 11.35 -7.41 -12.95
N PHE A 81 10.50 -8.26 -12.39
CA PHE A 81 9.77 -9.29 -13.13
C PHE A 81 8.41 -8.81 -13.67
N ARG A 82 8.06 -7.53 -13.47
CA ARG A 82 6.78 -6.92 -13.90
C ARG A 82 5.54 -7.70 -13.45
N LEU A 83 5.56 -8.19 -12.21
CA LEU A 83 4.46 -8.96 -11.64
C LEU A 83 3.34 -8.06 -11.10
N THR A 84 2.12 -8.59 -11.04
CA THR A 84 1.05 -8.01 -10.20
C THR A 84 1.36 -8.27 -8.72
N LEU A 85 0.78 -7.51 -7.78
CA LEU A 85 1.04 -7.71 -6.34
C LEU A 85 0.68 -9.13 -5.88
N ARG A 86 -0.42 -9.69 -6.41
CA ARG A 86 -0.84 -11.06 -6.12
C ARG A 86 0.11 -12.11 -6.70
N ALA A 87 0.59 -11.90 -7.93
CA ALA A 87 1.56 -12.79 -8.55
C ALA A 87 2.93 -12.73 -7.84
N ALA A 88 3.35 -11.54 -7.42
CA ALA A 88 4.57 -11.36 -6.63
C ALA A 88 4.49 -12.12 -5.29
N GLN A 89 3.34 -12.08 -4.61
CA GLN A 89 3.14 -12.84 -3.38
C GLN A 89 3.38 -14.34 -3.59
N GLY A 90 2.68 -14.95 -4.56
CA GLY A 90 2.85 -16.38 -4.85
C GLY A 90 4.25 -16.75 -5.34
N PHE A 91 4.89 -15.88 -6.13
CA PHE A 91 6.26 -16.08 -6.60
C PHE A 91 7.26 -16.11 -5.43
N ILE A 92 7.19 -15.15 -4.52
CA ILE A 92 8.08 -15.08 -3.35
C ILE A 92 7.82 -16.24 -2.39
N ASP A 93 6.56 -16.57 -2.11
CA ASP A 93 6.22 -17.72 -1.26
C ASP A 93 6.76 -19.04 -1.84
N SER A 94 6.79 -19.18 -3.16
CA SER A 94 7.40 -20.34 -3.83
C SER A 94 8.92 -20.40 -3.64
N ILE A 95 9.61 -19.26 -3.65
CA ILE A 95 11.05 -19.17 -3.39
C ILE A 95 11.34 -19.58 -1.94
N PHE A 96 10.60 -19.05 -0.96
CA PHE A 96 10.78 -19.44 0.44
C PHE A 96 10.55 -20.94 0.67
N SER A 97 9.57 -21.51 0.00
CA SER A 97 9.30 -22.95 0.04
C SER A 97 10.46 -23.77 -0.55
N LEU A 98 11.00 -23.36 -1.70
CA LEU A 98 12.15 -24.01 -2.33
C LEU A 98 13.42 -23.92 -1.48
N MET A 99 13.60 -22.81 -0.77
CA MET A 99 14.73 -22.58 0.12
C MET A 99 14.53 -23.18 1.53
N ASN A 100 13.36 -23.77 1.81
CA ASN A 100 12.97 -24.29 3.12
C ASN A 100 13.11 -23.27 4.26
N VAL A 101 12.76 -22.00 3.99
CA VAL A 101 12.82 -20.91 4.98
C VAL A 101 11.40 -20.62 5.49
N PRO A 102 11.16 -20.54 6.82
CA PRO A 102 9.83 -20.32 7.40
C PRO A 102 9.36 -18.85 7.31
N LEU A 103 9.55 -18.20 6.17
CA LEU A 103 9.10 -16.83 5.91
C LEU A 103 7.80 -16.81 5.12
N ARG A 104 7.11 -15.66 5.16
CA ARG A 104 5.92 -15.39 4.35
C ARG A 104 6.11 -14.10 3.59
N CYS A 105 5.68 -14.06 2.34
CA CYS A 105 5.67 -12.83 1.58
C CYS A 105 4.72 -11.81 2.25
N PRO A 106 5.11 -10.52 2.36
CA PRO A 106 4.20 -9.41 2.56
C PRO A 106 2.93 -9.56 1.73
N ASP A 107 1.80 -9.69 2.42
CA ASP A 107 0.50 -9.93 1.81
C ASP A 107 -0.16 -8.62 1.36
N TYR A 108 -0.70 -8.63 0.14
CA TYR A 108 -1.47 -7.49 -0.37
C TYR A 108 -2.80 -7.31 0.40
N TRP A 109 -3.23 -8.35 1.13
CA TRP A 109 -4.48 -8.37 1.88
C TRP A 109 -4.23 -8.85 3.32
N PRO A 110 -3.81 -7.96 4.23
CA PRO A 110 -3.66 -8.34 5.62
C PRO A 110 -4.97 -8.93 6.15
N GLY A 111 -4.88 -9.95 7.00
CA GLY A 111 -6.03 -10.61 7.64
C GLY A 111 -6.99 -9.64 8.35
N GLU A 112 -6.53 -8.43 8.70
CA GLU A 112 -7.38 -7.33 9.19
C GLU A 112 -8.50 -6.93 8.24
N TYR A 113 -8.34 -7.08 6.92
CA TYR A 113 -9.42 -6.83 5.96
C TYR A 113 -10.46 -7.97 5.91
N ALA A 114 -10.20 -9.12 6.55
CA ALA A 114 -11.20 -10.18 6.66
C ALA A 114 -12.43 -9.69 7.44
N ASP A 115 -12.25 -8.82 8.44
CA ASP A 115 -13.37 -8.26 9.20
C ASP A 115 -14.21 -7.30 8.36
N ARG A 116 -13.58 -6.47 7.52
CA ARG A 116 -14.28 -5.62 6.55
C ARG A 116 -15.05 -6.48 5.55
N ASN A 117 -14.41 -7.48 4.96
CA ASN A 117 -15.04 -8.34 3.96
C ASN A 117 -16.20 -9.16 4.56
N ARG A 118 -16.03 -9.64 5.80
CA ARG A 118 -17.08 -10.34 6.55
C ARG A 118 -18.25 -9.40 6.85
N ALA A 119 -17.99 -8.15 7.25
CA ALA A 119 -19.05 -7.16 7.46
C ALA A 119 -19.82 -6.84 6.18
N VAL A 120 -19.12 -6.63 5.06
CA VAL A 120 -19.74 -6.37 3.74
C VAL A 120 -20.52 -7.58 3.25
N ALA A 121 -19.98 -8.79 3.39
CA ALA A 121 -20.65 -10.03 3.02
C ALA A 121 -21.91 -10.25 3.87
N ASN A 122 -21.82 -10.05 5.19
CA ASN A 122 -22.98 -10.11 6.09
C ASN A 122 -24.04 -9.09 5.68
N GLN A 123 -23.66 -7.84 5.37
CA GLN A 123 -24.60 -6.81 4.93
C GLN A 123 -25.31 -7.19 3.62
N ARG A 124 -24.60 -7.82 2.67
CA ARG A 124 -25.20 -8.30 1.42
C ARG A 124 -26.17 -9.46 1.66
N MET A 125 -25.86 -10.36 2.58
CA MET A 125 -26.71 -11.51 2.90
C MET A 125 -27.95 -11.13 3.70
N THR A 126 -27.82 -10.21 4.67
CA THR A 126 -28.92 -9.82 5.56
C THR A 126 -29.70 -8.60 5.05
N GLY A 127 -29.21 -7.92 4.03
CA GLY A 127 -29.69 -6.60 3.60
C GLY A 127 -29.52 -5.50 4.67
N SER A 128 -28.84 -5.80 5.78
CA SER A 128 -28.84 -4.94 6.96
C SER A 128 -27.48 -4.88 7.63
N ASN A 129 -27.01 -3.66 7.89
CA ASN A 129 -25.76 -3.41 8.61
C ASN A 129 -25.97 -3.31 10.14
N ALA A 130 -27.18 -3.61 10.65
CA ALA A 130 -27.52 -3.38 12.06
C ALA A 130 -26.62 -4.19 13.01
N ARG A 131 -26.45 -5.49 12.75
CA ARG A 131 -25.71 -6.40 13.65
C ARG A 131 -24.25 -5.97 13.82
N TRP A 132 -23.59 -5.59 12.72
CA TRP A 132 -22.22 -5.10 12.76
C TRP A 132 -22.10 -3.77 13.52
N LYS A 133 -23.03 -2.83 13.30
CA LYS A 133 -23.07 -1.55 14.04
C LYS A 133 -23.25 -1.72 15.55
N TRP A 134 -24.02 -2.72 15.97
CA TRP A 134 -24.18 -3.07 17.39
C TRP A 134 -22.92 -3.69 17.98
N THR A 135 -22.28 -4.64 17.28
CA THR A 135 -21.09 -5.34 17.78
C THR A 135 -19.82 -4.49 17.81
N THR A 136 -19.72 -3.47 16.95
CA THR A 136 -18.52 -2.61 16.83
C THR A 136 -18.66 -1.28 17.57
N ASP A 137 -19.78 -1.06 18.27
CA ASP A 137 -20.15 0.20 18.91
C ASP A 137 -20.13 1.43 17.97
N TYR A 138 -20.10 1.19 16.64
CA TYR A 138 -20.05 2.20 15.60
C TYR A 138 -21.29 3.12 15.64
N ASN A 139 -22.41 2.60 16.15
CA ASN A 139 -23.64 3.38 16.33
C ASN A 139 -23.40 4.60 17.21
N ARG A 140 -22.72 4.44 18.38
CA ARG A 140 -22.44 5.54 19.31
C ARG A 140 -21.55 6.61 18.69
N ARG A 141 -20.51 6.19 17.98
CA ARG A 141 -19.60 7.10 17.27
C ARG A 141 -20.32 7.91 16.20
N SER A 142 -21.13 7.26 15.36
CA SER A 142 -21.85 7.97 14.29
C SER A 142 -22.90 8.95 14.85
N ILE A 143 -23.53 8.62 15.99
CA ILE A 143 -24.46 9.51 16.69
C ILE A 143 -23.72 10.74 17.24
N ALA A 144 -22.57 10.53 17.88
CA ALA A 144 -21.74 11.62 18.39
C ALA A 144 -21.20 12.51 17.27
N GLU A 145 -20.71 11.92 16.17
CA GLU A 145 -20.25 12.66 14.99
C GLU A 145 -21.37 13.48 14.36
N THR A 146 -22.57 12.89 14.22
CA THR A 146 -23.76 13.60 13.70
C THR A 146 -24.19 14.73 14.63
N ALA A 147 -24.17 14.51 15.94
CA ALA A 147 -24.49 15.54 16.92
C ALA A 147 -23.49 16.70 16.83
N MET A 148 -22.18 16.41 16.81
CA MET A 148 -21.13 17.41 16.67
C MET A 148 -21.20 18.15 15.33
N TYR A 149 -21.49 17.46 14.23
CA TYR A 149 -21.70 18.09 12.94
C TYR A 149 -22.84 19.11 13.00
N ARG A 150 -23.98 18.75 13.61
CA ARG A 150 -25.12 19.66 13.79
C ARG A 150 -24.78 20.85 14.68
N VAL A 151 -24.05 20.63 15.77
CA VAL A 151 -23.55 21.73 16.63
C VAL A 151 -22.72 22.71 15.79
N LYS A 152 -21.77 22.20 15.00
CA LYS A 152 -20.89 23.02 14.15
C LYS A 152 -21.66 23.81 13.08
N GLN A 153 -22.70 23.21 12.49
CA GLN A 153 -23.50 23.86 11.45
C GLN A 153 -24.42 24.95 12.01
N LEU A 154 -25.05 24.71 13.17
CA LEU A 154 -26.08 25.61 13.71
C LEU A 154 -25.52 26.69 14.64
N PHE A 155 -24.45 26.38 15.36
CA PHE A 155 -23.91 27.25 16.40
C PHE A 155 -22.46 27.68 16.16
N GLY A 156 -21.86 27.25 15.05
CA GLY A 156 -20.47 27.53 14.72
C GLY A 156 -19.49 26.50 15.27
N GLY A 157 -18.26 26.53 14.76
CA GLY A 157 -17.24 25.50 15.01
C GLY A 157 -16.39 25.70 16.26
N SER A 158 -16.65 26.73 17.06
CA SER A 158 -15.79 27.19 18.15
C SER A 158 -16.60 27.55 19.40
N LEU A 159 -16.00 27.34 20.57
CA LEU A 159 -16.46 27.91 21.83
C LEU A 159 -15.89 29.32 21.98
N THR A 160 -16.72 30.26 22.44
CA THR A 160 -16.38 31.67 22.53
C THR A 160 -15.73 32.03 23.86
N LEU A 161 -16.07 31.32 24.94
CA LEU A 161 -15.50 31.53 26.26
C LEU A 161 -14.09 30.92 26.36
N ARG A 162 -13.24 31.56 27.17
CA ARG A 162 -11.81 31.21 27.29
C ARG A 162 -11.46 30.47 28.58
N ASP A 163 -12.30 30.58 29.60
CA ASP A 163 -12.20 29.80 30.82
C ASP A 163 -12.85 28.43 30.64
N TYR A 164 -12.28 27.40 31.28
CA TYR A 164 -12.72 26.02 31.11
C TYR A 164 -14.17 25.82 31.54
N ASP A 165 -14.55 26.38 32.70
CA ASP A 165 -15.92 26.24 33.22
C ASP A 165 -16.94 26.95 32.32
N GLY A 166 -16.59 28.11 31.78
CA GLY A 166 -17.35 28.83 30.76
C GLY A 166 -17.51 28.02 29.48
N GLN A 167 -16.45 27.38 28.98
CA GLN A 167 -16.51 26.48 27.83
C GLN A 167 -17.44 25.29 28.07
N VAL A 168 -17.41 24.70 29.27
CA VAL A 168 -18.32 23.61 29.65
C VAL A 168 -19.76 24.09 29.68
N ALA A 169 -20.03 25.25 30.30
CA ALA A 169 -21.36 25.85 30.36
C ALA A 169 -21.91 26.18 28.96
N GLU A 170 -21.07 26.75 28.10
CA GLU A 170 -21.37 27.05 26.70
C GLU A 170 -21.73 25.78 25.94
N ALA A 171 -20.88 24.74 26.00
CA ALA A 171 -21.16 23.45 25.36
C ALA A 171 -22.46 22.82 25.86
N MET A 172 -22.75 22.87 27.17
CA MET A 172 -24.00 22.37 27.74
C MET A 172 -25.21 23.15 27.23
N ALA A 173 -25.11 24.48 27.11
CA ALA A 173 -26.17 25.32 26.56
C ALA A 173 -26.44 24.99 25.08
N LEU A 174 -25.40 24.81 24.27
CA LEU A 174 -25.51 24.41 22.87
C LEU A 174 -26.18 23.05 22.71
N VAL A 175 -25.79 22.06 23.52
CA VAL A 175 -26.41 20.73 23.50
C VAL A 175 -27.89 20.80 23.91
N ARG A 176 -28.23 21.58 24.93
CA ARG A 176 -29.63 21.79 25.35
C ARG A 176 -30.47 22.45 24.26
N ALA A 177 -29.93 23.49 23.61
CA ALA A 177 -30.57 24.14 22.49
C ALA A 177 -30.78 23.17 21.32
N LEU A 178 -29.75 22.39 20.96
CA LEU A 178 -29.82 21.36 19.92
C LEU A 178 -30.91 20.31 20.20
N ASN A 179 -30.98 19.82 21.44
CA ASN A 179 -31.99 18.85 21.85
C ASN A 179 -33.41 19.43 21.78
N LYS A 180 -33.58 20.70 22.13
CA LYS A 180 -34.88 21.40 22.02
C LYS A 180 -35.32 21.56 20.57
N MET A 181 -34.42 22.00 19.70
CA MET A 181 -34.68 22.13 18.26
C MET A 181 -34.97 20.77 17.61
N THR A 182 -34.23 19.73 17.99
CA THR A 182 -34.42 18.37 17.47
C THR A 182 -35.81 17.82 17.83
N LYS A 183 -36.30 18.10 19.04
CA LYS A 183 -37.68 17.73 19.44
C LYS A 183 -38.74 18.51 18.68
N ALA A 184 -38.52 19.79 18.41
CA ALA A 184 -39.49 20.64 17.72
C ALA A 184 -39.54 20.41 16.20
N GLY A 185 -38.43 19.98 15.59
CA GLY A 185 -38.29 19.83 14.14
C GLY A 185 -38.35 18.40 13.61
N MET A 186 -38.55 17.38 14.45
CA MET A 186 -38.69 16.00 13.98
C MET A 186 -40.14 15.70 13.59
N PRO A 187 -40.41 15.33 12.32
CA PRO A 187 -41.73 14.83 11.93
C PRO A 187 -41.97 13.46 12.56
N GLU A 188 -43.22 13.20 12.97
CA GLU A 188 -43.63 11.86 13.37
C GLU A 188 -43.54 10.93 12.14
N SER A 189 -42.67 9.95 12.22
CA SER A 189 -42.46 8.97 11.15
C SER A 189 -42.89 7.59 11.63
N VAL A 190 -43.93 7.06 10.99
CA VAL A 190 -44.39 5.69 11.21
C VAL A 190 -43.71 4.79 10.18
N ARG A 191 -43.15 3.67 10.63
CA ARG A 191 -42.52 2.69 9.74
C ARG A 191 -43.63 2.02 8.92
N ILE A 192 -43.69 2.33 7.63
CA ILE A 192 -44.53 1.59 6.68
C ILE A 192 -43.82 0.27 6.39
N ALA A 193 -44.56 -0.83 6.53
CA ALA A 193 -44.08 -2.20 6.36
C ALA A 193 -43.61 -2.48 4.93
#